data_AF-Q03SX4-F1
#
_entry.id   AF-Q03SX4-F1
#
_cell.length_a   1.000
_cell.length_b   1.000
_cell.length_c   1.000
_cell.angle_alpha   90.00
_cell.angle_beta   90.00
_cell.angle_gamma   90.00
#
_symmetry.space_group_name_H-M   'P 1'
#
loop_
_entity.id
_entity.type
_entity.pdbx_description
1 polymer ?
#
loop_
_entity_poly.entity_id
_entity_poly.type
_entity_poly.pdbx_seq_one_letter_code
_entity_poly.pdbx_strand_id
1 'polypeptide(L)'
;MANRIPFARGLNPKLTSEQLDIQSVMSSQYFDVAGMVLSQQLPALLELIDPDKLLYASDTPYTPTPAVIGLANKLETTDLLSPSLKTKMFRQNAQRLFKL
;
A
#
# COMPACT_ATOMS: atom_id res chain seq x y z
N MET A 1 6.43 -22.04 -5.29
CA MET A 1 5.70 -21.37 -4.18
C MET A 1 4.64 -22.32 -3.65
N ALA A 2 4.36 -22.33 -2.34
CA ALA A 2 3.31 -23.18 -1.79
C ALA A 2 1.93 -22.71 -2.26
N ASN A 3 1.13 -23.59 -2.86
CA ASN A 3 -0.26 -23.28 -3.21
C ASN A 3 -1.08 -23.12 -1.91
N ARG A 4 -1.42 -21.88 -1.55
CA ARG A 4 -2.16 -21.54 -0.32
C ARG A 4 -3.68 -21.60 -0.49
N ILE A 5 -4.19 -21.78 -1.71
CA ILE A 5 -5.63 -21.77 -2.00
C ILE A 5 -6.39 -22.87 -1.23
N PRO A 6 -5.92 -24.14 -1.17
CA PRO A 6 -6.62 -25.18 -0.41
C PRO A 6 -6.75 -24.84 1.08
N PHE A 7 -5.69 -24.25 1.67
CA PHE A 7 -5.71 -23.83 3.06
C PHE A 7 -6.69 -22.67 3.29
N ALA A 8 -6.67 -21.66 2.42
CA ALA A 8 -7.60 -20.52 2.50
C ALA A 8 -9.07 -20.99 2.44
N ARG A 9 -9.40 -21.92 1.53
CA ARG A 9 -10.73 -22.52 1.44
C ARG A 9 -11.09 -23.38 2.66
N GLY A 10 -10.11 -24.04 3.27
CA GLY A 10 -10.30 -24.76 4.53
C GLY A 10 -10.67 -23.83 5.69
N LEU A 11 -10.10 -22.63 5.75
CA LEU A 11 -10.42 -21.62 6.76
C LEU A 11 -11.76 -20.91 6.50
N ASN A 12 -12.07 -20.62 5.24
CA ASN A 12 -13.32 -20.00 4.84
C ASN A 12 -13.89 -20.67 3.57
N PRO A 13 -14.80 -21.66 3.73
CA PRO A 13 -15.42 -22.36 2.61
C PRO A 13 -16.27 -21.49 1.69
N LYS A 14 -16.60 -20.26 2.10
CA LYS A 14 -17.40 -19.31 1.30
C LYS A 14 -16.56 -18.44 0.38
N LEU A 15 -15.23 -18.57 0.38
CA LEU A 15 -14.36 -17.79 -0.50
C LEU A 15 -14.68 -18.05 -1.97
N THR A 16 -14.96 -16.98 -2.71
CA THR A 16 -15.14 -17.06 -4.15
C THR A 16 -13.80 -17.11 -4.88
N SER A 17 -13.81 -17.51 -6.15
CA SER A 17 -12.60 -17.52 -6.98
C SER A 17 -12.02 -16.12 -7.15
N GLU A 18 -12.86 -15.10 -7.25
CA GLU A 18 -12.48 -13.70 -7.38
C GLU A 18 -11.76 -13.20 -6.11
N GLN A 19 -12.21 -13.64 -4.93
CA GLN A 19 -11.54 -13.33 -3.66
C GLN A 19 -10.18 -14.04 -3.50
N LEU A 20 -9.88 -15.02 -4.35
CA LEU A 20 -8.61 -15.76 -4.38
C LEU A 20 -7.68 -15.29 -5.50
N ASP A 21 -8.16 -14.44 -6.41
CA ASP A 21 -7.33 -13.79 -7.41
C ASP A 21 -6.57 -12.62 -6.76
N ILE A 22 -5.33 -12.88 -6.37
CA ILE A 22 -4.47 -11.92 -5.69
C ILE A 22 -4.33 -10.63 -6.49
N GLN A 23 -4.21 -10.69 -7.82
CA GLN A 23 -4.00 -9.49 -8.62
C GLN A 23 -5.25 -8.61 -8.65
N SER A 24 -6.43 -9.24 -8.81
CA SER A 24 -7.71 -8.53 -8.72
C SER A 24 -7.92 -7.93 -7.32
N VAL A 25 -7.66 -8.71 -6.27
CA VAL A 25 -7.81 -8.23 -4.89
C VAL A 25 -6.86 -7.07 -4.61
N MET A 26 -5.56 -7.22 -4.87
CA MET A 26 -4.55 -6.20 -4.58
C MET A 26 -4.80 -4.90 -5.36
N SER A 27 -5.22 -4.97 -6.63
CA SER A 27 -5.54 -3.76 -7.41
C SER A 27 -6.81 -3.04 -6.94
N SER A 28 -7.69 -3.70 -6.18
CA SER A 28 -8.95 -3.12 -5.71
C SER A 28 -8.86 -2.40 -4.35
N GLN A 29 -7.89 -2.77 -3.51
CA GLN A 29 -7.76 -2.28 -2.13
C GLN A 29 -6.88 -1.03 -2.04
N TYR A 30 -7.10 -0.24 -0.99
CA TYR A 30 -6.21 0.86 -0.62
C TYR A 30 -5.09 0.36 0.30
N PHE A 31 -3.91 0.92 0.12
CA PHE A 31 -2.73 0.65 0.94
C PHE A 31 -2.11 1.96 1.38
N ASP A 32 -1.66 2.02 2.63
CA ASP A 32 -0.82 3.12 3.09
C ASP A 32 0.68 2.76 3.05
N VAL A 33 1.52 3.75 3.34
CA VAL A 33 2.99 3.61 3.39
C VAL A 33 3.59 3.89 4.77
N ALA A 34 2.84 3.62 5.85
CA ALA A 34 3.40 3.76 7.20
C ALA A 34 4.57 2.77 7.45
N GLY A 35 5.56 3.20 8.23
CA GLY A 35 6.73 2.39 8.57
C GLY A 35 7.85 2.39 7.51
N MET A 36 8.75 1.41 7.60
CA MET A 36 9.96 1.31 6.76
C MET A 36 9.70 0.56 5.45
N VAL A 37 8.97 1.19 4.52
CA VAL A 37 8.56 0.54 3.25
C VAL A 37 9.62 0.55 2.14
N LEU A 38 10.68 1.35 2.28
CA LEU A 38 11.77 1.42 1.31
C LEU A 38 12.96 0.52 1.72
N SER A 39 13.67 -0.10 0.78
CA SER A 39 13.54 0.01 -0.68
C SER A 39 12.84 -1.16 -1.37
N GLN A 40 12.48 -2.24 -0.66
CA GLN A 40 11.94 -3.46 -1.30
C GLN A 40 10.41 -3.55 -1.22
N GLN A 41 9.80 -3.22 -0.08
CA GLN A 41 8.37 -3.46 0.14
C GLN A 41 7.50 -2.61 -0.79
N LEU A 42 7.80 -1.31 -0.91
CA LEU A 42 7.01 -0.42 -1.75
C LEU A 42 7.13 -0.75 -3.24
N PRO A 43 8.33 -0.99 -3.83
CA PRO A 43 8.41 -1.41 -5.23
C PRO A 43 7.68 -2.73 -5.51
N ALA A 44 7.79 -3.73 -4.64
CA ALA A 44 7.05 -4.98 -4.80
C ALA A 44 5.53 -4.78 -4.73
N LEU A 45 5.05 -3.86 -3.88
CA LEU A 45 3.63 -3.53 -3.82
C LEU A 45 3.14 -2.82 -5.09
N LEU A 46 3.94 -1.91 -5.66
CA LEU A 46 3.58 -1.15 -6.86
C LEU A 46 3.40 -2.04 -8.10
N GLU A 47 3.94 -3.25 -8.12
CA GLU A 47 3.69 -4.24 -9.19
C GLU A 47 2.28 -4.85 -9.14
N LEU A 48 1.57 -4.71 -8.01
CA LEU A 48 0.31 -5.43 -7.74
C LEU A 48 -0.90 -4.51 -7.54
N ILE A 49 -0.69 -3.22 -7.29
CA ILE A 49 -1.76 -2.30 -6.90
C ILE A 49 -2.10 -1.27 -7.99
N ASP A 50 -3.27 -0.66 -7.88
CA ASP A 50 -3.59 0.58 -8.59
C ASP A 50 -2.87 1.77 -7.89
N PRO A 51 -2.02 2.55 -8.60
CA PRO A 51 -1.37 3.74 -8.04
C PRO A 51 -2.33 4.80 -7.49
N ASP A 52 -3.60 4.83 -7.93
CA ASP A 52 -4.64 5.72 -7.41
C ASP A 52 -5.22 5.26 -6.05
N LYS A 53 -4.73 4.13 -5.52
CA LYS A 53 -5.10 3.55 -4.22
C LYS A 53 -3.96 3.49 -3.21
N LEU A 54 -2.83 4.13 -3.49
CA LEU A 54 -1.73 4.29 -2.53
C LEU A 54 -1.89 5.58 -1.73
N LEU A 55 -1.73 5.53 -0.40
CA LEU A 55 -1.92 6.66 0.52
C LEU A 55 -0.69 6.88 1.39
N TYR A 56 -0.40 8.13 1.74
CA TYR A 56 0.51 8.42 2.84
C TYR A 56 -0.20 8.23 4.20
N ALA A 57 0.48 7.56 5.12
CA ALA A 57 0.13 7.52 6.54
C ALA A 57 1.42 7.52 7.38
N SER A 58 1.36 8.12 8.57
CA SER A 58 2.52 8.24 9.45
C SER A 58 2.54 7.22 10.59
N ASP A 59 1.38 6.66 10.95
CA ASP A 59 1.18 5.86 12.16
C ASP A 59 1.58 6.61 13.45
N THR A 60 1.43 7.94 13.47
CA THR A 60 1.60 8.75 14.69
C THR A 60 0.37 8.59 15.60
N PRO A 61 0.52 8.50 16.94
CA PRO A 61 1.72 8.69 17.75
C PRO A 61 2.54 7.42 18.04
N TYR A 62 2.18 6.26 17.48
CA TYR A 62 2.89 5.00 17.73
C TYR A 62 4.29 5.00 17.13
N THR A 63 4.43 5.50 15.90
CA THR A 63 5.73 5.88 15.33
C THR A 63 6.13 7.26 15.89
N PRO A 64 7.26 7.38 16.61
CA PRO A 64 7.69 8.65 17.18
C PRO A 64 7.87 9.74 16.11
N THR A 65 7.51 10.98 16.41
CA THR A 65 7.56 12.11 15.47
C THR A 65 8.91 12.26 14.75
N PRO A 66 10.08 12.15 15.40
CA PRO A 66 11.36 12.21 14.69
C PRO A 66 11.52 11.12 13.63
N ALA A 67 11.02 9.91 13.91
CA ALA A 67 11.04 8.80 12.96
C ALA A 67 10.07 9.06 11.79
N VAL A 68 8.86 9.56 12.07
CA VAL A 68 7.88 9.95 11.02
C VAL A 68 8.49 10.95 10.04
N ILE A 69 9.14 12.01 10.54
CA ILE A 69 9.80 13.02 9.71
C ILE A 69 10.88 12.37 8.84
N GLY A 70 11.71 11.51 9.43
CA GLY A 70 12.75 10.78 8.69
C GLY A 70 12.19 9.87 7.59
N LEU A 71 11.09 9.16 7.85
CA LEU A 71 10.44 8.27 6.89
C LEU A 71 9.75 9.06 5.75
N ALA A 72 9.05 10.15 6.07
CA ALA A 72 8.45 11.03 5.09
C ALA A 72 9.50 11.63 4.15
N ASN A 73 10.60 12.15 4.71
CA ASN A 73 11.72 12.68 3.91
C ASN A 73 12.29 11.63 2.94
N LYS A 74 12.41 10.36 3.35
CA LYS A 74 12.86 9.28 2.46
C LYS A 74 11.89 9.05 1.29
N LEU A 75 10.58 9.07 1.54
CA LEU A 75 9.55 8.95 0.50
C LEU A 75 9.54 10.17 -0.44
N GLU A 76 9.76 11.38 0.09
CA GLU A 76 9.83 12.61 -0.71
C GLU A 76 11.07 12.65 -1.63
N THR A 77 12.19 12.11 -1.16
CA THR A 77 13.50 12.24 -1.84
C THR A 77 13.90 11.03 -2.69
N THR A 78 13.27 9.87 -2.54
CA THR A 78 13.62 8.68 -3.32
C THR A 78 13.31 8.85 -4.82
N ASP A 79 14.18 8.31 -5.67
CA ASP A 79 13.95 8.22 -7.13
C ASP A 79 13.09 7.01 -7.53
N LEU A 80 12.74 6.14 -6.58
CA LEU A 80 11.86 4.98 -6.82
C LEU A 80 10.42 5.37 -7.13
N LEU A 81 10.03 6.61 -6.80
CA LEU A 81 8.69 7.14 -7.03
C LEU A 81 8.75 8.34 -7.97
N SER A 82 7.93 8.31 -9.02
CA SER A 82 7.79 9.47 -9.90
C SER A 82 7.18 10.67 -9.14
N PRO A 83 7.45 11.92 -9.58
CA PRO A 83 6.83 13.10 -8.98
C PRO A 83 5.29 13.06 -8.98
N SER A 84 4.68 12.49 -10.02
CA SER A 84 3.23 12.33 -10.11
C SER A 84 2.71 11.32 -9.08
N LEU A 85 3.41 10.20 -8.87
CA LEU A 85 3.05 9.22 -7.86
C LEU A 85 3.19 9.76 -6.44
N LYS A 86 4.24 10.55 -6.16
CA LYS A 86 4.39 11.26 -4.87
C LYS A 86 3.20 12.18 -4.61
N THR A 87 2.79 12.97 -5.60
CA THR A 87 1.65 13.89 -5.48
C THR A 87 0.34 13.13 -5.21
N LYS A 88 0.12 12.01 -5.89
CA LYS A 88 -1.03 11.13 -5.66
C LYS A 88 -1.04 10.56 -4.24
N MET A 89 0.06 9.93 -3.84
CA MET A 89 0.23 9.27 -2.55
C MET A 89 0.11 10.24 -1.37
N PHE A 90 0.83 11.36 -1.39
CA PHE A 90 0.84 12.31 -0.27
C PHE A 90 -0.46 13.11 -0.12
N ARG A 91 -1.30 13.18 -1.16
CA ARG A 91 -2.46 14.10 -1.13
C ARG A 91 -3.65 13.62 -1.93
N GLN A 92 -3.53 13.50 -3.25
CA GLN A 92 -4.72 13.44 -4.12
C GLN A 92 -5.56 12.18 -3.90
N ASN A 93 -4.93 11.05 -3.65
CA ASN A 93 -5.63 9.78 -3.42
C ASN A 93 -6.45 9.83 -2.12
N ALA A 94 -5.89 10.42 -1.05
CA ALA A 94 -6.60 10.62 0.20
C ALA A 94 -7.77 11.60 0.05
N GLN A 95 -7.57 12.71 -0.66
CA GLN A 95 -8.65 13.66 -0.97
C GLN A 95 -9.79 12.99 -1.72
N ARG A 96 -9.47 12.17 -2.72
CA ARG A 96 -10.46 11.42 -3.50
C ARG A 96 -11.21 10.38 -2.64
N LEU A 97 -10.48 9.60 -1.83
CA LEU A 97 -11.06 8.55 -1.00
C LEU A 97 -11.99 9.12 0.07
N PHE A 98 -11.51 10.14 0.80
CA PHE A 98 -12.22 10.71 1.95
C PHE A 98 -13.12 11.90 1.57
N LYS A 99 -13.15 12.29 0.29
CA LYS A 99 -13.94 13.42 -0.23
C LYS A 99 -13.62 14.74 0.49
N LEU A 100 -12.32 15.03 0.62
CA LEU A 100 -11.76 16.24 1.26
C LEU A 100 -11.51 17.37 0.26
#